data_AF-A0A350BRU2-F1
#
_entry.id   AF-A0A350BRU2-F1
#
_cell.length_a   1.000
_cell.length_b   1.000
_cell.length_c   1.000
_cell.angle_alpha   90.00
_cell.angle_beta   90.00
_cell.angle_gamma   90.00
#
_symmetry.space_group_name_H-M   'P 1'
#
loop_
_entity.id
_entity.type
_entity.pdbx_description
1 polymer ?
#
loop_
_entity_poly.entity_id
_entity_poly.type
_entity_poly.pdbx_seq_one_letter_code
_entity_poly.pdbx_strand_id
1 'polypeptide(L)'
;DGSQRYTQNVARYNEQGGLVQLATADAKGELIEMASYELDEEKRLLSAAFATYGENPYFVQTYYQYNQRGQIANTVNTVNQKQEYFYYDNGLLNNILSYNPKGVLEIEYIFLYEFY
;
A
#
# COMPACT_ATOMS: atom_id res chain seq x y z
N ASP A 1 -28.41 -9.26 -11.18
CA ASP A 1 -29.49 -8.29 -11.44
C ASP A 1 -29.09 -7.15 -12.39
N GLY A 2 -27.83 -7.06 -12.85
CA GLY A 2 -27.49 -6.26 -14.05
C GLY A 2 -27.63 -4.74 -13.88
N SER A 3 -27.75 -4.23 -12.65
CA SER A 3 -27.82 -2.80 -12.39
C SER A 3 -26.49 -2.14 -12.71
N GLN A 4 -26.47 -1.15 -13.62
CA GLN A 4 -25.33 -0.27 -13.78
C GLN A 4 -25.20 0.61 -12.54
N ARG A 5 -24.04 0.55 -11.87
CA ARG A 5 -23.69 1.45 -10.78
C ARG A 5 -22.73 2.49 -11.33
N TYR A 6 -23.09 3.75 -11.19
CA TYR A 6 -22.22 4.87 -11.54
C TYR A 6 -21.40 5.23 -10.32
N THR A 7 -20.08 5.35 -10.51
CA THR A 7 -19.14 5.79 -9.50
C THR A 7 -18.41 7.04 -9.98
N GLN A 8 -18.06 7.91 -9.05
CA GLN A 8 -17.21 9.06 -9.29
C GLN A 8 -15.86 8.82 -8.62
N ASN A 9 -14.77 9.12 -9.33
CA ASN A 9 -13.42 9.01 -8.80
C ASN A 9 -12.81 10.40 -8.68
N VAL A 10 -12.28 10.72 -7.50
CA VAL A 10 -11.63 11.99 -7.20
C VAL A 10 -10.19 11.73 -6.78
N ALA A 11 -9.25 12.22 -7.58
CA ALA A 11 -7.84 12.23 -7.24
C ALA A 11 -7.46 13.60 -6.65
N ARG A 12 -6.75 13.61 -5.52
CA ARG A 12 -6.19 14.84 -4.92
C ARG A 12 -4.67 14.77 -4.90
N TYR A 13 -4.06 15.90 -5.19
CA TYR A 13 -2.61 16.06 -5.27
C TYR A 13 -2.16 17.13 -4.29
N ASN A 14 -0.96 16.99 -3.72
CA ASN A 14 -0.31 18.07 -2.99
C ASN A 14 0.24 19.14 -3.93
N GLU A 15 0.77 20.25 -3.38
CA GLU A 15 1.31 21.37 -4.15
C GLU A 15 2.49 20.97 -5.06
N GLN A 16 3.20 19.90 -4.70
CA GLN A 16 4.33 19.34 -5.45
C GLN A 16 3.90 18.34 -6.54
N GLY A 17 2.59 18.17 -6.75
CA GLY A 17 1.99 17.29 -7.76
C GLY A 17 1.99 15.80 -7.39
N GLY A 18 2.28 15.43 -6.14
CA GLY A 18 2.20 14.07 -5.64
C GLY A 18 0.75 13.68 -5.34
N LEU A 19 0.32 12.49 -5.78
CA LEU A 19 -1.01 11.95 -5.46
C LEU A 19 -1.07 11.64 -3.97
N VAL A 20 -1.98 12.28 -3.24
CA VAL A 20 -2.16 12.08 -1.79
C VAL A 20 -3.48 11.39 -1.44
N GLN A 21 -4.42 11.32 -2.39
CA GLN A 21 -5.69 10.66 -2.17
C GLN A 21 -6.34 10.24 -3.49
N LEU A 22 -6.94 9.04 -3.49
CA LEU A 22 -7.88 8.58 -4.51
C LEU A 22 -9.15 8.13 -3.78
N ALA A 23 -10.26 8.80 -4.03
CA ALA A 23 -11.54 8.49 -3.42
C ALA A 23 -12.55 8.07 -4.50
N THR A 24 -13.31 7.02 -4.20
CA THR A 24 -14.42 6.56 -5.04
C THR A 24 -15.71 6.77 -4.27
N ALA A 25 -16.67 7.44 -4.90
CA ALA A 25 -17.99 7.71 -4.35
C ALA A 25 -19.09 7.18 -5.28
N ASP A 26 -20.25 6.90 -4.70
CA ASP A 26 -21.44 6.50 -5.45
C ASP A 26 -22.07 7.69 -6.21
N ALA A 27 -23.19 7.43 -6.90
CA ALA A 27 -23.91 8.47 -7.66
C ALA A 27 -24.48 9.61 -6.79
N LYS A 28 -24.62 9.41 -5.48
CA LYS A 28 -25.08 10.42 -4.52
C LYS A 28 -23.93 11.19 -3.86
N GLY A 29 -22.69 10.79 -4.14
CA GLY A 29 -21.48 11.36 -3.53
C GLY A 29 -21.10 10.73 -2.20
N GLU A 30 -21.72 9.60 -1.81
CA GLU A 30 -21.33 8.85 -0.62
C GLU A 30 -20.05 8.06 -0.90
N LEU A 31 -19.04 8.18 -0.04
CA LEU A 31 -17.77 7.47 -0.20
C LEU A 31 -18.00 5.95 -0.14
N ILE A 32 -17.37 5.23 -1.06
CA ILE A 32 -17.32 3.77 -1.13
C ILE A 32 -15.97 3.29 -0.63
N GLU A 33 -14.89 3.88 -1.15
CA GLU A 33 -13.52 3.54 -0.77
C GLU A 33 -12.58 4.73 -0.96
N MET A 34 -11.45 4.68 -0.27
CA MET A 34 -10.41 5.69 -0.36
C MET A 34 -9.04 5.10 -0.11
N ALA A 35 -8.11 5.42 -1.00
CA ALA A 35 -6.68 5.29 -0.76
C ALA A 35 -6.09 6.66 -0.41
N SER A 36 -5.26 6.76 0.63
CA SER A 36 -4.54 7.99 1.00
C SER A 36 -3.05 7.69 1.16
N TYR A 37 -2.21 8.67 0.82
CA TYR A 37 -0.75 8.50 0.77
C TYR A 37 -0.06 9.64 1.50
N GLU A 38 0.89 9.30 2.35
CA GLU A 38 1.84 10.24 2.93
C GLU A 38 3.18 10.08 2.23
N LEU A 39 3.73 11.19 1.76
CA LEU A 39 4.99 11.22 1.03
C LEU A 39 6.03 12.00 1.82
N ASP A 40 7.29 11.57 1.76
CA ASP A 40 8.41 12.37 2.24
C ASP A 40 8.84 13.45 1.22
N GLU A 41 9.85 14.24 1.56
CA GLU A 41 10.38 15.30 0.69
C GLU A 41 10.96 14.76 -0.63
N GLU A 42 11.39 13.49 -0.66
CA GLU A 42 11.89 12.78 -1.84
C GLU A 42 10.77 12.10 -2.64
N LYS A 43 9.49 12.32 -2.28
CA LYS A 43 8.29 11.70 -2.86
C LYS A 43 8.22 10.18 -2.67
N ARG A 44 8.92 9.62 -1.68
CA ARG A 44 8.76 8.22 -1.27
C ARG A 44 7.55 8.09 -0.34
N LEU A 45 6.90 6.92 -0.34
CA LEU A 45 5.77 6.64 0.54
C LEU A 45 6.25 6.49 1.98
N LEU A 46 5.80 7.35 2.89
CA LEU A 46 5.91 7.12 4.33
C LEU A 46 4.83 6.16 4.79
N SER A 47 3.60 6.35 4.28
CA SER A 47 2.49 5.47 4.55
C SER A 47 1.46 5.46 3.42
N ALA A 48 0.70 4.37 3.34
CA ALA A 48 -0.46 4.24 2.46
C ALA A 48 -1.63 3.65 3.28
N ALA A 49 -2.75 4.36 3.29
CA ALA A 49 -3.97 3.93 3.95
C ALA A 49 -5.02 3.53 2.93
N PHE A 50 -5.77 2.46 3.20
CA PHE A 50 -6.94 2.05 2.44
C PHE A 50 -8.13 1.92 3.37
N ALA A 51 -9.26 2.50 2.96
CA ALA A 51 -10.52 2.44 3.68
C ALA A 51 -11.67 2.07 2.76
N THR A 52 -12.60 1.25 3.24
CA THR A 52 -13.94 1.08 2.65
C THR A 52 -14.99 1.62 3.61
N TYR A 53 -16.11 2.08 3.05
CA TYR A 53 -17.21 2.69 3.77
C TYR A 53 -18.53 1.95 3.49
N GLY A 54 -19.57 2.25 4.27
CA GLY A 54 -20.88 1.61 4.13
C GLY A 54 -21.03 0.37 5.02
N GLU A 55 -21.63 -0.69 4.48
CA GLU A 55 -22.08 -1.85 5.27
C GLU A 55 -20.94 -2.65 5.91
N ASN A 56 -19.78 -2.74 5.24
CA ASN A 56 -18.60 -3.45 5.72
C ASN A 56 -17.39 -2.50 5.73
N PRO A 57 -17.31 -1.59 6.72
CA PRO A 57 -16.20 -0.66 6.80
C PRO A 57 -14.92 -1.42 7.14
N TYR A 58 -13.85 -1.08 6.43
CA TYR A 58 -12.52 -1.63 6.65
C TYR A 58 -11.52 -0.50 6.61
N PHE A 59 -10.46 -0.61 7.42
CA PHE A 59 -9.36 0.34 7.41
C PHE A 59 -8.06 -0.39 7.69
N VAL A 60 -7.05 -0.08 6.88
CA VAL A 60 -5.66 -0.47 7.12
C VAL A 60 -4.74 0.64 6.67
N GLN A 61 -3.67 0.90 7.41
CA GLN A 61 -2.59 1.77 6.97
C GLN A 61 -1.28 1.02 7.10
N THR A 62 -0.50 1.04 6.03
CA THR A 62 0.82 0.42 5.94
C THR A 62 1.87 1.52 5.97
N TYR A 63 2.84 1.38 6.87
CA TYR A 63 4.01 2.25 6.99
C TYR A 63 5.19 1.59 6.29
N TYR A 64 6.02 2.40 5.64
CA TYR A 64 7.16 1.94 4.86
C TYR A 64 8.46 2.45 5.46
N GLN A 65 9.45 1.58 5.54
CA GLN A 65 10.82 1.92 5.90
C GLN A 65 11.75 1.54 4.76
N TYR A 66 12.75 2.38 4.51
CA TYR A 66 13.69 2.21 3.41
C TYR A 66 15.10 1.92 3.90
N ASN A 67 15.84 1.11 3.17
CA ASN A 67 17.27 0.93 3.39
C ASN A 67 18.08 2.13 2.86
N GLN A 68 19.39 2.12 3.08
CA GLN A 68 20.31 3.18 2.63
C GLN A 68 20.37 3.35 1.10
N ARG A 69 19.89 2.35 0.33
CA ARG A 69 19.80 2.39 -1.13
C ARG A 69 18.44 2.90 -1.62
N GLY A 70 17.55 3.31 -0.72
CA GLY A 70 16.21 3.80 -1.06
C GLY A 70 15.22 2.71 -1.45
N GLN A 71 15.51 1.44 -1.17
CA GLN A 71 14.59 0.32 -1.39
C GLN A 71 13.76 0.06 -0.14
N ILE A 72 12.52 -0.40 -0.27
CA ILE A 72 11.67 -0.76 0.88
C ILE A 72 12.37 -1.89 1.64
N ALA A 73 12.74 -1.67 2.89
CA ALA A 73 13.36 -2.69 3.74
C ALA A 73 12.30 -3.41 4.59
N ASN A 74 11.30 -2.67 5.05
CA ASN A 74 10.26 -3.17 5.92
C ASN A 74 8.94 -2.44 5.69
N THR A 75 7.85 -3.18 5.85
CA THR A 75 6.52 -2.60 6.07
C THR A 75 5.91 -3.14 7.35
N VAL A 76 5.08 -2.32 7.98
CA VAL A 76 4.20 -2.71 9.08
C VAL A 76 2.86 -2.03 8.89
N ASN A 77 1.77 -2.75 9.10
CA ASN A 77 0.44 -2.14 9.03
C ASN A 77 -0.19 -1.92 10.41
N THR A 78 -1.32 -1.22 10.44
CA THR A 78 -2.07 -0.89 11.67
C THR A 78 -2.60 -2.11 12.44
N VAL A 79 -2.58 -3.30 11.83
CA VAL A 79 -2.91 -4.56 12.51
C VAL A 79 -1.65 -5.36 12.87
N ASN A 80 -0.47 -4.74 12.84
CA ASN A 80 0.84 -5.31 13.16
C ASN A 80 1.27 -6.49 12.25
N GLN A 81 0.70 -6.64 11.07
CA GLN A 81 1.30 -7.51 10.06
C GLN A 81 2.55 -6.82 9.51
N LYS A 82 3.63 -7.59 9.38
CA LYS A 82 4.95 -7.08 9.03
C LYS A 82 5.46 -7.79 7.78
N GLN A 83 6.11 -7.05 6.88
CA GLN A 83 6.90 -7.65 5.81
C GLN A 83 8.34 -7.15 5.85
N GLU A 84 9.29 -8.05 5.60
CA GLU A 84 10.71 -7.72 5.46
C GLU A 84 11.18 -8.07 4.06
N TYR A 85 11.89 -7.16 3.42
CA TYR A 85 12.29 -7.26 2.02
C TYR A 85 13.81 -7.36 1.95
N PHE A 86 14.27 -8.40 1.27
CA PHE A 86 15.69 -8.68 1.08
C PHE A 86 16.02 -8.55 -0.39
N TYR A 87 17.20 -8.03 -0.70
CA TYR A 87 17.63 -7.77 -2.07
C TYR A 87 18.99 -8.41 -2.30
N TYR A 88 19.21 -8.86 -3.54
CA TYR A 88 20.53 -9.17 -4.04
C TYR A 88 21.38 -7.89 -4.19
N ASP A 89 22.70 -8.05 -4.29
CA ASP A 89 23.63 -6.91 -4.44
C ASP A 89 23.34 -6.05 -5.68
N ASN A 90 22.81 -6.67 -6.74
CA ASN A 90 22.39 -6.02 -7.98
C ASN A 90 21.05 -5.27 -7.86
N GLY A 91 20.41 -5.29 -6.69
CA GLY A 91 19.18 -4.58 -6.40
C GLY A 91 17.90 -5.35 -6.72
N LEU A 92 17.98 -6.56 -7.29
CA LEU A 92 16.81 -7.41 -7.49
C LEU A 92 16.28 -7.90 -6.14
N LEU A 93 14.95 -8.02 -6.04
CA LEU A 93 14.30 -8.54 -4.84
C LEU A 93 14.67 -10.02 -4.70
N ASN A 94 15.24 -10.41 -3.57
CA ASN A 94 15.61 -11.78 -3.26
C ASN A 94 14.44 -12.49 -2.59
N ASN A 95 14.04 -12.01 -1.40
CA ASN A 95 12.98 -12.62 -0.61
C ASN A 95 12.06 -11.56 0.01
N ILE A 96 10.80 -11.93 0.26
CA ILE A 96 9.90 -11.21 1.19
C ILE A 96 9.44 -12.17 2.27
N LEU A 97 9.72 -11.83 3.53
CA LEU A 97 9.22 -12.54 4.70
C LEU A 97 7.97 -11.82 5.23
N SER A 98 6.83 -12.52 5.34
CA SER A 98 5.57 -11.97 5.84
C SER A 98 5.20 -12.59 7.18
N TYR A 99 5.03 -11.74 8.19
CA TYR A 99 4.72 -12.12 9.56
C TYR A 99 3.33 -11.63 9.95
N ASN A 100 2.64 -12.45 10.75
CA ASN A 100 1.34 -12.11 11.29
C ASN A 100 1.43 -11.15 12.48
N PRO A 101 0.29 -10.68 13.02
CA PRO A 101 0.27 -9.74 14.15
C PRO A 101 0.97 -10.23 15.42
N LYS A 102 1.24 -11.54 15.55
CA LYS A 102 1.96 -12.14 16.68
C LYS A 102 3.47 -12.27 16.41
N GLY A 103 3.96 -11.80 15.26
CA GLY A 103 5.35 -11.92 14.85
C GLY A 103 5.74 -13.31 14.34
N VAL A 104 4.77 -14.19 14.06
CA VAL A 104 5.03 -15.51 13.50
C VAL A 104 5.14 -15.41 11.98
N LEU A 105 6.20 -15.98 11.40
CA LEU A 105 6.37 -16.07 9.95
C LEU A 105 5.26 -16.96 9.37
N GLU A 106 4.48 -16.42 8.43
CA GLU A 106 3.41 -17.16 7.75
C GLU A 106 3.79 -17.52 6.32
N ILE A 107 4.48 -16.61 5.62
CA ILE A 107 4.79 -16.76 4.20
C ILE A 107 6.19 -16.24 3.93
N GLU A 108 6.94 -16.98 3.12
CA GLU A 108 8.17 -16.53 2.49
C GLU A 108 7.97 -16.57 0.97
N TYR A 109 8.18 -15.42 0.31
CA TYR A 109 8.22 -15.32 -1.14
C TYR A 109 9.68 -15.34 -1.58
N ILE A 110 10.06 -16.27 -2.45
CA ILE A 110 11.42 -16.39 -3.01
C ILE A 110 11.35 -16.04 -4.49
N PHE A 111 12.22 -15.13 -4.92
CA PHE A 111 12.27 -14.65 -6.30
C PHE A 111 13.50 -15.21 -7.01
N LEU A 112 13.26 -15.91 -8.12
CA LEU A 112 14.28 -16.47 -8.99
C LEU A 112 14.22 -15.79 -10.35
N TYR A 113 15.38 -15.47 -10.91
CA TYR A 113 15.50 -14.74 -12.16
C TYR A 113 16.30 -15.55 -13.17
N GLU A 114 15.80 -15.59 -14.40
CA GLU A 114 16.49 -16.17 -15.54
C GLU A 114 16.75 -15.08 -16.56
N PHE A 115 17.95 -15.07 -17.13
CA PHE A 115 18.29 -14.22 -18.27
C PHE A 115 18.07 -15.02 -19.55
N TYR A 116 17.37 -14.41 -20.51
CA TYR A 116 17.21 -14.92 -21.87
C TYR A 116 18.04 -14.07 -22.84
#